data_AF-A0A413SAW4-F1
#
_entry.id   AF-A0A413SAW4-F1
#
_cell.length_a   1.000
_cell.length_b   1.000
_cell.length_c   1.000
_cell.angle_alpha   90.00
_cell.angle_beta   90.00
_cell.angle_gamma   90.00
#
_symmetry.space_group_name_H-M   'P 1'
#
loop_
_entity.id
_entity.type
_entity.pdbx_description
1 polymer ?
#
loop_
_entity_poly.entity_id
_entity_poly.type
_entity_poly.pdbx_seq_one_letter_code
_entity_poly.pdbx_strand_id
1 'polypeptide(L)'
;MSRITDYGFLFQTTFGTSKTNLVNNIQLSQMNSSSVQKQLKAAGIDTNSKKYKAALSEMMKNGNGAMFTNVQAIKNLMSQYDKNGDWIDPNTGLTGLAVTDENRNSYKLIISIPESSREEMFELAKKEFLNENGTLNGDTTKRESVYNNLYRKMDKDDRLSAGWTMEQYEHQYRQAFAEAAKAADPTWKAGKPIPAGALDGITRESVESGKKSVDIKI
;
A
#
# COMPACT_ATOMS: atom_id res chain seq x y z
N MET A 1 19.06 48.89 58.79
CA MET A 1 18.10 47.86 58.31
C MET A 1 18.57 47.39 56.94
N SER A 2 19.26 46.24 56.89
CA SER A 2 19.71 45.64 55.63
C SER A 2 18.56 44.81 55.05
N ARG A 3 18.12 45.12 53.83
CA ARG A 3 17.13 44.31 53.11
C ARG A 3 17.81 43.01 52.70
N ILE A 4 17.51 41.93 53.41
CA ILE A 4 17.88 40.58 52.99
C ILE A 4 17.07 40.30 51.72
N THR A 5 17.75 40.26 50.58
CA THR A 5 17.16 39.80 49.33
C THR A 5 16.76 38.34 49.51
N ASP A 6 15.46 38.07 49.49
CA ASP A 6 14.91 36.73 49.62
C ASP A 6 15.19 35.94 48.34
N TYR A 7 16.16 35.03 48.44
CA TYR A 7 16.52 34.10 47.37
C TYR A 7 15.62 32.85 47.35
N GLY A 8 14.51 32.84 48.09
CA GLY A 8 13.54 31.73 48.14
C GLY A 8 13.00 31.31 46.76
N PHE A 9 12.96 32.23 45.79
CA PHE A 9 12.60 31.90 44.40
C PHE A 9 13.58 30.90 43.74
N LEU A 10 14.87 30.92 44.11
CA LEU A 10 15.85 29.97 43.57
C LEU A 10 15.62 28.55 44.07
N PHE A 11 14.97 28.38 45.23
CA PHE A 11 14.61 27.08 45.81
C PHE A 11 13.19 26.62 45.47
N GLN A 12 12.39 27.45 44.80
CA GLN A 12 11.09 27.02 44.26
C GLN A 12 11.23 26.00 43.13
N THR A 13 12.46 25.69 42.69
CA THR A 13 12.75 24.69 41.66
C THR A 13 13.40 23.40 42.20
N THR A 14 13.63 23.26 43.51
CA THR A 14 14.38 22.11 44.05
C THR A 14 13.57 20.98 44.69
N PHE A 15 12.24 21.01 44.70
CA PHE A 15 11.44 19.86 45.12
C PHE A 15 10.12 19.72 44.34
N GLY A 16 10.06 18.71 43.46
CA GLY A 16 8.83 17.93 43.26
C GLY A 16 7.81 18.38 42.22
N THR A 17 8.04 19.40 41.40
CA THR A 17 7.28 19.56 40.14
C THR A 17 8.02 18.86 39.02
N SER A 18 7.60 17.61 38.76
CA SER A 18 7.86 16.96 37.49
C SER A 18 7.44 17.95 36.39
N LYS A 19 8.43 18.48 35.67
CA LYS A 19 8.22 19.09 34.36
C LYS A 19 7.29 18.14 33.62
N THR A 20 6.10 18.62 33.27
CA THR A 20 5.07 17.87 32.56
C THR A 20 5.70 16.96 31.50
N ASN A 21 5.50 15.66 31.69
CA ASN A 21 6.10 14.53 30.98
C ASN A 21 6.54 14.85 29.53
N LEU A 22 7.85 14.80 29.28
CA LEU A 22 8.42 14.93 27.94
C LEU A 22 8.00 13.79 26.99
N VAL A 23 7.45 12.69 27.49
CA VAL A 23 6.68 11.73 26.71
C VAL A 23 5.73 11.06 27.70
N ASN A 24 4.41 11.14 27.49
CA ASN A 24 3.43 10.36 28.27
C ASN A 24 3.59 8.87 27.91
N ASN A 25 4.61 8.22 28.48
CA ASN A 25 4.96 6.84 28.19
C ASN A 25 3.90 5.89 28.74
N ILE A 26 3.25 5.16 27.84
CA ILE A 26 2.22 4.17 28.12
C ILE A 26 2.79 2.82 27.73
N GLN A 27 2.89 1.90 28.69
CA GLN A 27 3.24 0.52 28.37
C GLN A 27 2.06 -0.16 27.66
N LEU A 28 2.32 -0.88 26.56
CA LEU A 28 1.26 -1.51 25.76
C LEU A 28 0.40 -2.49 26.57
N SER A 29 0.98 -3.21 27.52
CA SER A 29 0.25 -4.09 28.44
C SER A 29 -0.77 -3.37 29.33
N GLN A 30 -0.60 -2.06 29.55
CA GLN A 30 -1.48 -1.21 30.38
C GLN A 30 -2.55 -0.49 29.57
N MET A 31 -2.67 -0.73 28.26
CA MET A 31 -3.61 -0.02 27.37
C MET A 31 -5.07 -0.16 27.81
N ASN A 32 -5.44 -1.28 28.42
CA ASN A 32 -6.80 -1.53 28.92
C ASN A 32 -7.06 -0.98 30.33
N SER A 33 -6.05 -0.42 31.01
CA SER A 33 -6.22 0.14 32.34
C SER A 33 -7.14 1.36 32.33
N SER A 34 -7.96 1.52 33.38
CA SER A 34 -8.88 2.66 33.52
C SER A 34 -8.17 4.01 33.44
N SER A 35 -6.94 4.10 33.94
CA SER A 35 -6.12 5.32 33.90
C SER A 35 -5.72 5.67 32.47
N VAL A 36 -5.14 4.71 31.73
CA VAL A 36 -4.73 4.92 30.33
C VAL A 36 -5.94 5.21 29.45
N GLN A 37 -7.04 4.49 29.63
CA GLN A 37 -8.28 4.74 28.88
C GLN A 37 -8.82 6.16 29.09
N LYS A 38 -8.78 6.69 30.33
CA LYS A 38 -9.15 8.09 30.62
C LYS A 38 -8.20 9.08 29.94
N GLN A 39 -6.89 8.81 29.97
CA GLN A 39 -5.88 9.64 29.33
C GLN A 39 -6.07 9.72 27.80
N LEU A 40 -6.34 8.58 27.16
CA LEU A 40 -6.59 8.52 25.71
C LEU A 40 -7.86 9.29 25.33
N LYS A 41 -8.95 9.09 26.08
CA LYS A 41 -10.21 9.83 25.87
C LYS A 41 -10.03 11.34 26.07
N ALA A 42 -9.32 11.75 27.11
CA ALA A 42 -9.00 13.17 27.36
C ALA A 42 -8.16 13.78 26.23
N ALA A 43 -7.35 12.98 25.53
CA ALA A 43 -6.61 13.40 24.36
C ALA A 43 -7.42 13.37 23.04
N GLY A 44 -8.72 13.05 23.10
CA GLY A 44 -9.62 12.98 21.94
C GLY A 44 -9.54 11.68 21.16
N ILE A 45 -9.00 10.60 21.74
CA ILE A 45 -8.98 9.28 21.12
C ILE A 45 -10.25 8.51 21.52
N ASP A 46 -11.07 8.14 20.54
CA ASP A 46 -12.15 7.17 20.75
C ASP A 46 -11.57 5.75 20.79
N THR A 47 -11.44 5.23 22.00
CA THR A 47 -10.89 3.89 22.26
C THR A 47 -11.82 2.74 21.84
N ASN A 48 -13.06 3.04 21.45
CA ASN A 48 -13.99 2.05 20.90
C ASN A 48 -13.95 1.98 19.37
N SER A 49 -13.35 2.99 18.71
CA SER A 49 -13.28 3.07 17.25
C SER A 49 -12.52 1.90 16.64
N LYS A 50 -12.96 1.45 15.45
CA LYS A 50 -12.25 0.41 14.69
C LYS A 50 -10.82 0.88 14.33
N LYS A 51 -10.69 2.16 13.99
CA LYS A 51 -9.42 2.86 13.75
C LYS A 51 -8.42 2.72 14.89
N TYR A 52 -8.84 2.99 16.12
CA TYR A 52 -7.99 2.80 17.31
C TYR A 52 -7.64 1.33 17.53
N LYS A 53 -8.63 0.44 17.42
CA LYS A 53 -8.43 -1.01 17.61
C LYS A 53 -7.44 -1.60 16.60
N ALA A 54 -7.49 -1.17 15.34
CA ALA A 54 -6.54 -1.58 14.31
C ALA A 54 -5.12 -1.12 14.64
N ALA A 55 -4.93 0.16 14.98
CA ALA A 55 -3.64 0.69 15.40
C ALA A 55 -3.08 -0.03 16.63
N LEU A 56 -3.91 -0.27 17.66
CA LEU A 56 -3.49 -1.02 18.85
C LEU A 56 -3.10 -2.46 18.52
N SER A 57 -3.88 -3.14 17.67
CA SER A 57 -3.57 -4.50 17.24
C SER A 57 -2.20 -4.58 16.56
N GLU A 58 -1.89 -3.63 15.68
CA GLU A 58 -0.58 -3.56 15.00
C GLU A 58 0.58 -3.36 15.99
N MET A 59 0.40 -2.47 16.96
CA MET A 59 1.41 -2.26 18.01
C MET A 59 1.63 -3.50 18.88
N MET A 60 0.55 -4.22 19.20
CA MET A 60 0.62 -5.45 20.01
C MET A 60 1.30 -6.59 19.26
N LYS A 61 1.04 -6.74 17.94
CA LYS A 61 1.72 -7.72 17.07
C LYS A 61 3.23 -7.53 17.07
N ASN A 62 3.70 -6.28 17.00
CA ASN A 62 5.13 -5.97 16.89
C ASN A 62 5.84 -5.82 18.25
N GLY A 63 5.10 -5.60 19.34
CA GLY A 63 5.66 -5.18 20.63
C GLY A 63 5.47 -6.10 21.83
N ASN A 64 4.78 -7.24 21.67
CA ASN A 64 4.53 -8.25 22.71
C ASN A 64 4.05 -7.67 24.07
N GLY A 65 3.40 -6.50 24.08
CA GLY A 65 2.91 -5.81 25.28
C GLY A 65 3.99 -5.13 26.16
N ALA A 66 5.27 -5.46 25.99
CA ALA A 66 6.37 -4.91 26.81
C ALA A 66 6.84 -3.53 26.33
N MET A 67 6.60 -3.19 25.06
CA MET A 67 6.98 -1.91 24.49
C MET A 67 6.19 -0.74 25.10
N PHE A 68 6.81 0.44 25.05
CA PHE A 68 6.19 1.70 25.45
C PHE A 68 5.79 2.51 24.22
N THR A 69 4.70 3.24 24.35
CA THR A 69 4.18 4.19 23.36
C THR A 69 3.80 5.50 24.05
N ASN A 70 3.21 6.42 23.31
CA ASN A 70 2.59 7.62 23.86
C ASN A 70 1.37 8.03 23.03
N VAL A 71 0.59 8.96 23.57
CA VAL A 71 -0.64 9.47 22.94
C VAL A 71 -0.39 9.97 21.51
N GLN A 72 0.70 10.68 21.24
CA GLN A 72 0.98 11.22 19.91
C GLN A 72 1.36 10.12 18.91
N ALA A 73 2.16 9.15 19.34
CA ALA A 73 2.49 7.98 18.51
C ALA A 73 1.23 7.18 18.15
N ILE A 74 0.30 7.00 19.10
CA ILE A 74 -1.00 6.36 18.84
C ILE A 74 -1.79 7.16 17.81
N LYS A 75 -1.86 8.50 17.92
CA LYS A 75 -2.54 9.35 16.92
C LYS A 75 -1.92 9.24 15.53
N ASN A 76 -0.59 9.23 15.44
CA ASN A 76 0.14 9.11 14.19
C ASN A 76 -0.06 7.73 13.53
N LEU A 77 -0.10 6.66 14.33
CA LEU A 77 -0.41 5.34 13.79
C LEU A 77 -1.86 5.25 13.38
N MET A 78 -2.78 5.76 14.21
CA MET A 78 -4.19 5.85 13.86
C MET A 78 -4.37 6.58 12.52
N SER A 79 -3.64 7.66 12.20
CA SER A 79 -3.82 8.36 10.93
C SER A 79 -3.56 7.51 9.68
N GLN A 80 -2.91 6.34 9.80
CA GLN A 80 -2.70 5.39 8.71
C GLN A 80 -3.92 4.49 8.44
N TYR A 81 -4.98 4.59 9.24
CA TYR A 81 -6.19 3.79 9.10
C TYR A 81 -7.41 4.66 8.82
N ASP A 82 -8.35 4.12 8.04
CA ASP A 82 -9.63 4.76 7.79
C ASP A 82 -10.60 4.61 8.98
N LYS A 83 -11.84 5.08 8.83
CA LYS A 83 -12.87 4.96 9.88
C LYS A 83 -13.25 3.50 10.20
N ASN A 84 -13.04 2.59 9.27
CA ASN A 84 -13.33 1.16 9.40
C ASN A 84 -12.17 0.38 10.01
N GLY A 85 -11.01 1.01 10.19
CA GLY A 85 -9.79 0.35 10.66
C GLY A 85 -9.01 -0.31 9.52
N ASP A 86 -9.31 0.02 8.27
CA ASP A 86 -8.57 -0.46 7.11
C ASP A 86 -7.32 0.38 6.90
N TRP A 87 -6.19 -0.26 6.61
CA TRP A 87 -4.94 0.45 6.32
C TRP A 87 -5.05 1.26 5.02
N ILE A 88 -4.60 2.50 5.08
CA ILE A 88 -4.58 3.46 3.98
C ILE A 88 -3.19 3.41 3.36
N ASP A 89 -3.14 3.07 2.07
CA ASP A 89 -1.90 3.09 1.32
C ASP A 89 -1.37 4.53 1.18
N PRO A 90 -0.11 4.80 1.58
CA PRO A 90 0.43 6.15 1.61
C PRO A 90 0.68 6.73 0.21
N ASN A 91 0.85 5.87 -0.81
CA ASN A 91 1.14 6.31 -2.18
C ASN A 91 -0.14 6.70 -2.91
N THR A 92 -1.23 5.97 -2.67
CA THR A 92 -2.48 6.10 -3.41
C THR A 92 -3.61 6.75 -2.62
N GLY A 93 -3.53 6.73 -1.29
CA GLY A 93 -4.60 7.13 -0.37
C GLY A 93 -5.78 6.15 -0.30
N LEU A 94 -5.65 4.96 -0.91
CA LEU A 94 -6.71 3.96 -0.98
C LEU A 94 -6.55 2.89 0.09
N THR A 95 -7.68 2.31 0.52
CA THR A 95 -7.71 1.10 1.36
C THR A 95 -7.82 -0.17 0.51
N GLY A 96 -7.62 -1.35 1.10
CA GLY A 96 -7.79 -2.62 0.36
C GLY A 96 -6.62 -2.98 -0.58
N LEU A 97 -5.45 -2.37 -0.38
CA LEU A 97 -4.22 -2.66 -1.14
C LEU A 97 -3.16 -3.41 -0.32
N ALA A 98 -3.41 -3.62 0.97
CA ALA A 98 -2.51 -4.36 1.85
C ALA A 98 -2.82 -5.86 1.80
N VAL A 99 -1.80 -6.66 1.53
CA VAL A 99 -1.86 -8.12 1.76
C VAL A 99 -1.73 -8.36 3.26
N THR A 100 -2.74 -8.99 3.85
CA THR A 100 -2.81 -9.35 5.26
C THR A 100 -2.81 -10.87 5.43
N ASP A 101 -2.64 -11.37 6.64
CA ASP A 101 -2.70 -12.81 6.90
C ASP A 101 -4.06 -13.41 6.55
N GLU A 102 -5.13 -12.63 6.68
CA GLU A 102 -6.49 -13.05 6.34
C GLU A 102 -6.70 -13.21 4.82
N ASN A 103 -6.12 -12.34 3.99
CA ASN A 103 -6.37 -12.31 2.54
C ASN A 103 -5.24 -12.92 1.69
N ARG A 104 -4.08 -13.21 2.27
CA ARG A 104 -2.87 -13.70 1.57
C ARG A 104 -3.14 -14.91 0.67
N ASN A 105 -4.06 -15.78 1.06
CA ASN A 105 -4.37 -17.01 0.35
C ASN A 105 -5.57 -16.88 -0.61
N SER A 106 -6.30 -15.76 -0.60
CA SER A 106 -7.55 -15.59 -1.34
C SER A 106 -7.55 -14.43 -2.32
N TYR A 107 -6.56 -13.54 -2.32
CA TYR A 107 -6.56 -12.37 -3.20
C TYR A 107 -6.19 -12.67 -4.66
N LYS A 108 -5.58 -13.84 -4.94
CA LYS A 108 -5.14 -14.21 -6.30
C LYS A 108 -6.28 -14.76 -7.15
N LEU A 109 -7.40 -14.05 -7.18
CA LEU A 109 -8.56 -14.38 -7.99
C LEU A 109 -8.52 -13.60 -9.30
N ILE A 110 -8.86 -14.27 -10.39
CA ILE A 110 -9.10 -13.62 -11.67
C ILE A 110 -10.51 -13.07 -11.66
N ILE A 111 -10.64 -11.75 -11.77
CA ILE A 111 -11.92 -11.05 -11.74
C ILE A 111 -12.09 -10.19 -12.99
N SER A 112 -13.31 -9.70 -13.22
CA SER A 112 -13.54 -8.71 -14.27
C SER A 112 -12.90 -7.37 -13.86
N ILE A 113 -12.13 -6.77 -14.77
CA ILE A 113 -11.55 -5.43 -14.61
C ILE A 113 -11.99 -4.54 -15.78
N PRO A 114 -12.06 -3.21 -15.60
CA PRO A 114 -12.51 -2.30 -16.65
C PRO A 114 -11.72 -2.46 -17.95
N GLU A 115 -12.42 -2.52 -19.08
CA GLU A 115 -11.79 -2.61 -20.41
C GLU A 115 -10.81 -1.47 -20.65
N SER A 116 -11.16 -0.24 -20.27
CA SER A 116 -10.26 0.92 -20.35
C SER A 116 -8.92 0.70 -19.63
N SER A 117 -8.92 -0.05 -18.53
CA SER A 117 -7.69 -0.37 -17.79
C SER A 117 -6.90 -1.48 -18.49
N ARG A 118 -7.55 -2.46 -19.12
CA ARG A 118 -6.88 -3.48 -19.94
C ARG A 118 -6.22 -2.87 -21.18
N GLU A 119 -6.89 -1.93 -21.82
CA GLU A 119 -6.37 -1.16 -22.95
C GLU A 119 -5.15 -0.31 -22.55
N GLU A 120 -5.25 0.42 -21.44
CA GLU A 120 -4.13 1.22 -20.92
C GLU A 120 -2.89 0.36 -20.64
N MET A 121 -3.08 -0.84 -20.08
CA MET A 121 -2.00 -1.80 -19.86
C MET A 121 -1.43 -2.36 -21.15
N PHE A 122 -2.27 -2.71 -22.13
CA PHE A 122 -1.83 -3.23 -23.42
C PHE A 122 -0.94 -2.23 -24.15
N GLU A 123 -1.39 -0.98 -24.27
CA GLU A 123 -0.66 0.08 -24.95
C GLU A 123 0.66 0.42 -24.25
N LEU A 124 0.65 0.48 -22.91
CA LEU A 124 1.87 0.68 -22.13
C LEU A 124 2.85 -0.49 -22.34
N ALA A 125 2.38 -1.73 -22.20
CA ALA A 125 3.22 -2.92 -22.36
C ALA A 125 3.82 -3.00 -23.77
N LYS A 126 3.05 -2.69 -24.82
CA LYS A 126 3.52 -2.67 -26.21
C LYS A 126 4.60 -1.61 -26.40
N LYS A 127 4.37 -0.39 -25.90
CA LYS A 127 5.33 0.71 -25.95
C LYS A 127 6.63 0.38 -25.22
N GLU A 128 6.54 -0.13 -24.01
CA GLU A 128 7.72 -0.53 -23.22
C GLU A 128 8.49 -1.68 -23.89
N PHE A 129 7.77 -2.67 -24.41
CA PHE A 129 8.38 -3.79 -25.12
C PHE A 129 9.17 -3.32 -26.34
N LEU A 130 8.63 -2.39 -27.14
CA LEU A 130 9.31 -1.81 -28.29
C LEU A 130 10.54 -0.97 -27.89
N ASN A 131 10.38 -0.08 -26.91
CA ASN A 131 11.46 0.81 -26.47
C ASN A 131 12.64 0.04 -25.85
N GLU A 132 12.34 -1.02 -25.11
CA GLU A 132 13.33 -1.77 -24.33
C GLU A 132 13.73 -3.09 -25.03
N ASN A 133 13.41 -3.25 -26.32
CA ASN A 133 13.75 -4.45 -27.11
C ASN A 133 13.33 -5.77 -26.44
N GLY A 134 12.13 -5.78 -25.85
CA GLY A 134 11.56 -6.91 -25.13
C GLY A 134 12.12 -7.16 -23.72
N THR A 135 13.06 -6.33 -23.25
CA THR A 135 13.56 -6.40 -21.87
C THR A 135 12.59 -5.74 -20.89
N LEU A 136 12.74 -6.07 -19.61
CA LEU A 136 12.00 -5.44 -18.52
C LEU A 136 12.91 -4.37 -17.90
N ASN A 137 12.54 -3.10 -18.10
CA ASN A 137 13.12 -1.98 -17.39
C ASN A 137 12.16 -1.57 -16.27
N GLY A 138 12.64 -1.30 -15.06
CA GLY A 138 11.81 -0.80 -13.96
C GLY A 138 11.73 0.72 -13.93
N ASP A 139 12.83 1.38 -14.32
CA ASP A 139 13.07 2.80 -14.04
C ASP A 139 12.34 3.75 -14.99
N THR A 140 12.01 3.29 -16.20
CA THR A 140 11.35 4.11 -17.25
C THR A 140 9.85 3.91 -17.33
N THR A 141 9.28 3.04 -16.47
CA THR A 141 7.91 2.55 -16.64
C THR A 141 6.88 3.44 -15.97
N LYS A 142 5.74 3.61 -16.63
CA LYS A 142 4.56 4.27 -16.05
C LYS A 142 3.57 3.26 -15.48
N ARG A 143 4.05 2.04 -15.20
CA ARG A 143 3.24 0.91 -14.74
C ARG A 143 2.42 1.27 -13.51
N GLU A 144 3.03 1.94 -12.54
CA GLU A 144 2.35 2.39 -11.31
C GLU A 144 1.10 3.24 -11.61
N SER A 145 1.16 4.13 -12.61
CA SER A 145 0.02 4.98 -12.99
C SER A 145 -1.17 4.14 -13.46
N VAL A 146 -0.93 3.07 -14.22
CA VAL A 146 -1.98 2.19 -14.74
C VAL A 146 -2.66 1.43 -13.60
N TYR A 147 -1.87 0.91 -12.66
CA TYR A 147 -2.41 0.25 -11.46
C TYR A 147 -3.19 1.23 -10.58
N ASN A 148 -2.68 2.44 -10.36
CA ASN A 148 -3.37 3.46 -9.57
C ASN A 148 -4.70 3.88 -10.21
N ASN A 149 -4.75 3.98 -11.55
CA ASN A 149 -5.96 4.23 -12.30
C ASN A 149 -6.96 3.07 -12.20
N LEU A 150 -6.49 1.82 -12.25
CA LEU A 150 -7.31 0.64 -12.02
C LEU A 150 -7.93 0.67 -10.61
N TYR A 151 -7.12 0.83 -9.56
CA TYR A 151 -7.61 0.75 -8.18
C TYR A 151 -8.67 1.78 -7.82
N ARG A 152 -8.67 2.94 -8.50
CA ARG A 152 -9.70 3.99 -8.35
C ARG A 152 -11.04 3.61 -8.96
N LYS A 153 -11.04 2.69 -9.93
CA LYS A 153 -12.25 2.17 -10.60
C LYS A 153 -12.80 0.91 -9.94
N MET A 154 -12.07 0.34 -8.97
CA MET A 154 -12.42 -0.92 -8.30
C MET A 154 -12.97 -0.68 -6.89
N ASP A 155 -13.89 -1.54 -6.50
CA ASP A 155 -14.33 -1.68 -5.12
C ASP A 155 -13.18 -2.12 -4.21
N LYS A 156 -13.23 -1.66 -2.95
CA LYS A 156 -12.14 -1.86 -1.97
C LYS A 156 -11.72 -3.31 -1.84
N ASP A 157 -12.69 -4.23 -1.76
CA ASP A 157 -12.45 -5.63 -1.49
C ASP A 157 -11.90 -6.39 -2.71
N ASP A 158 -12.05 -5.81 -3.91
CA ASP A 158 -11.59 -6.39 -5.18
C ASP A 158 -10.23 -5.86 -5.63
N ARG A 159 -9.70 -4.80 -5.02
CA ARG A 159 -8.49 -4.11 -5.48
C ARG A 159 -7.27 -5.03 -5.59
N LEU A 160 -7.02 -5.90 -4.62
CA LEU A 160 -5.92 -6.86 -4.69
C LEU A 160 -6.09 -7.87 -5.83
N SER A 161 -7.30 -8.43 -5.99
CA SER A 161 -7.63 -9.35 -7.09
C SER A 161 -7.56 -8.65 -8.45
N ALA A 162 -7.93 -7.37 -8.52
CA ALA A 162 -7.81 -6.55 -9.72
C ALA A 162 -6.34 -6.35 -10.10
N GLY A 163 -5.49 -6.03 -9.12
CA GLY A 163 -4.04 -5.90 -9.33
C GLY A 163 -3.44 -7.21 -9.84
N TRP A 164 -3.78 -8.34 -9.20
CA TRP A 164 -3.36 -9.66 -9.65
C TRP A 164 -3.83 -9.97 -11.08
N THR A 165 -5.08 -9.66 -11.40
CA THR A 165 -5.67 -9.86 -12.73
C THR A 165 -4.93 -9.02 -13.79
N MET A 166 -4.66 -7.75 -13.47
CA MET A 166 -3.92 -6.85 -14.36
C MET A 166 -2.51 -7.38 -14.66
N GLU A 167 -1.84 -7.92 -13.65
CA GLU A 167 -0.54 -8.56 -13.81
C GLU A 167 -0.61 -9.73 -14.82
N GLN A 168 -1.66 -10.55 -14.75
CA GLN A 168 -1.84 -11.66 -15.69
C GLN A 168 -2.04 -11.17 -17.14
N TYR A 169 -2.82 -10.12 -17.33
CA TYR A 169 -2.98 -9.50 -18.65
C TYR A 169 -1.66 -8.95 -19.18
N GLU A 170 -0.88 -8.27 -18.34
CA GLU A 170 0.44 -7.77 -18.71
C GLU A 170 1.36 -8.90 -19.19
N HIS A 171 1.45 -10.00 -18.42
CA HIS A 171 2.23 -11.18 -18.79
C HIS A 171 1.77 -11.75 -20.13
N GLN A 172 0.45 -11.85 -20.33
CA GLN A 172 -0.14 -12.36 -21.56
C GLN A 172 0.22 -11.49 -22.78
N TYR A 173 0.10 -10.16 -22.66
CA TYR A 173 0.45 -9.23 -23.73
C TYR A 173 1.93 -9.32 -24.09
N ARG A 174 2.81 -9.31 -23.08
CA ARG A 174 4.26 -9.44 -23.29
C ARG A 174 4.64 -10.76 -23.93
N GLN A 175 3.96 -11.85 -23.56
CA GLN A 175 4.15 -13.15 -24.20
C GLN A 175 3.78 -13.09 -25.68
N ALA A 176 2.62 -12.51 -26.02
CA ALA A 176 2.20 -12.37 -27.41
C ALA A 176 3.19 -11.52 -28.23
N PHE A 177 3.72 -10.44 -27.68
CA PHE A 177 4.74 -9.62 -28.34
C PHE A 177 6.04 -10.39 -28.60
N ALA A 178 6.49 -11.17 -27.62
CA ALA A 178 7.68 -12.01 -27.78
C ALA A 178 7.48 -13.14 -28.79
N GLU A 179 6.28 -13.74 -28.84
CA GLU A 179 5.92 -14.74 -29.84
C GLU A 179 5.89 -14.12 -31.25
N ALA A 180 5.33 -12.91 -31.39
CA ALA A 180 5.29 -12.19 -32.67
C ALA A 180 6.71 -11.80 -33.15
N ALA A 181 7.57 -11.32 -32.26
CA ALA A 181 8.97 -11.01 -32.60
C ALA A 181 9.73 -12.26 -33.07
N LYS A 182 9.52 -13.41 -32.40
CA LYS A 182 10.11 -14.70 -32.80
C LYS A 182 9.52 -15.27 -34.09
N ALA A 183 8.26 -15.00 -34.38
CA ALA A 183 7.65 -15.38 -35.65
C ALA A 183 8.25 -14.59 -36.82
N ALA A 184 8.58 -13.31 -36.60
CA ALA A 184 9.24 -12.47 -37.59
C ALA A 184 10.74 -12.79 -37.74
N ASP A 185 11.43 -13.10 -36.64
CA ASP A 185 12.82 -13.55 -36.62
C ASP A 185 13.01 -14.66 -35.57
N PRO A 186 13.13 -15.95 -35.99
CA PRO A 186 13.31 -17.08 -35.07
C PRO A 186 14.58 -16.99 -34.21
N THR A 187 15.55 -16.17 -34.58
CA THR A 187 16.79 -15.96 -33.81
C THR A 187 16.69 -14.84 -32.79
N TRP A 188 15.59 -14.08 -32.80
CA TRP A 188 15.36 -12.95 -31.90
C TRP A 188 15.35 -13.38 -30.42
N LYS A 189 15.98 -12.55 -29.59
CA LYS A 189 16.02 -12.69 -28.13
C LYS A 189 15.87 -11.30 -27.51
N ALA A 190 15.35 -11.24 -26.28
CA ALA A 190 15.24 -9.99 -25.53
C ALA A 190 16.60 -9.24 -25.50
N GLY A 191 16.55 -7.93 -25.72
CA GLY A 191 17.72 -7.05 -25.87
C GLY A 191 18.21 -6.91 -27.31
N LYS A 192 17.74 -7.75 -28.26
CA LYS A 192 17.97 -7.55 -29.69
C LYS A 192 16.90 -6.63 -30.29
N PRO A 193 17.24 -5.79 -31.28
CA PRO A 193 16.27 -4.99 -32.01
C PRO A 193 15.08 -5.83 -32.45
N ILE A 194 13.86 -5.37 -32.15
CA ILE A 194 12.64 -6.04 -32.56
C ILE A 194 12.48 -5.85 -34.08
N PRO A 195 12.16 -6.90 -34.86
CA PRO A 195 11.93 -6.76 -36.29
C PRO A 195 10.84 -5.73 -36.58
N ALA A 196 11.09 -4.84 -37.55
CA ALA A 196 10.15 -3.78 -37.89
C ALA A 196 8.79 -4.36 -38.32
N GLY A 197 7.71 -3.79 -37.78
CA GLY A 197 6.35 -4.23 -38.05
C GLY A 197 5.92 -5.55 -37.40
N ALA A 198 6.79 -6.22 -36.63
CA ALA A 198 6.48 -7.52 -36.02
C ALA A 198 5.25 -7.48 -35.09
N LEU A 199 4.94 -6.32 -34.51
CA LEU A 199 3.85 -6.15 -33.55
C LEU A 199 2.64 -5.40 -34.16
N ASP A 200 2.67 -5.02 -35.44
CA ASP A 200 1.63 -4.16 -36.06
C ASP A 200 0.27 -4.85 -36.13
N GLY A 201 0.26 -6.17 -36.35
CA GLY A 201 -0.96 -6.98 -36.39
C GLY A 201 -1.49 -7.42 -35.01
N ILE A 202 -0.78 -7.11 -33.92
CA ILE A 202 -1.18 -7.52 -32.58
C ILE A 202 -2.10 -6.45 -31.97
N THR A 203 -3.34 -6.85 -31.70
CA THR A 203 -4.34 -6.05 -30.94
C THR A 203 -4.62 -6.69 -29.59
N ARG A 204 -5.12 -5.90 -28.63
CA ARG A 204 -5.54 -6.40 -27.32
C ARG A 204 -6.55 -7.54 -27.46
N GLU A 205 -7.60 -7.36 -28.26
CA GLU A 205 -8.68 -8.33 -28.44
C GLU A 205 -8.16 -9.64 -29.02
N SER A 206 -7.20 -9.58 -29.94
CA SER A 206 -6.57 -10.78 -30.53
C SER A 206 -5.80 -11.59 -29.48
N VAL A 207 -5.20 -10.93 -28.50
CA VAL A 207 -4.47 -11.60 -27.42
C VAL A 207 -5.46 -12.16 -26.41
N GLU A 208 -6.40 -11.35 -25.93
CA GLU A 208 -7.39 -11.72 -24.92
C GLU A 208 -8.36 -12.84 -25.36
N SER A 209 -8.59 -13.03 -26.66
CA SER A 209 -9.43 -14.13 -27.20
C SER A 209 -8.66 -15.43 -27.50
N GLY A 210 -7.34 -15.44 -27.33
CA GLY A 210 -6.49 -16.60 -27.61
C GLY A 210 -6.57 -17.69 -26.53
N LYS A 211 -6.06 -18.90 -26.83
CA LYS A 211 -6.06 -20.07 -25.93
C LYS A 211 -5.31 -19.89 -24.59
N LYS A 212 -4.56 -18.80 -24.43
CA LYS A 212 -3.82 -18.44 -23.21
C LYS A 212 -4.45 -17.21 -22.53
N SER A 213 -5.72 -16.92 -22.82
CA SER A 213 -6.47 -15.84 -22.18
C SER A 213 -6.42 -15.98 -20.68
N VAL A 214 -6.37 -14.84 -19.99
CA VAL A 214 -6.75 -14.76 -18.59
C VAL A 214 -8.17 -15.32 -18.49
N ASP A 215 -8.31 -16.59 -18.07
CA ASP A 215 -9.59 -17.28 -18.00
C ASP A 215 -10.44 -16.65 -16.89
N ILE A 216 -11.28 -15.70 -17.29
CA ILE A 216 -12.33 -15.18 -16.42
C ILE A 216 -13.37 -16.31 -16.32
N LYS A 217 -13.39 -17.02 -15.20
CA LYS A 217 -14.59 -17.78 -14.82
C LYS A 217 -15.67 -16.74 -14.51
N ILE A 218 -16.51 -16.45 -15.50
CA ILE A 218 -17.78 -15.73 -15.31
C ILE A 218 -18.71 -16.62 -14.49
#